data_AF-A0A969WWE5-F1
#
_entry.id   AF-A0A969WWE5-F1
#
_cell.length_a   1.000
_cell.length_b   1.000
_cell.length_c   1.000
_cell.angle_alpha   90.00
_cell.angle_beta   90.00
_cell.angle_gamma   90.00
#
_symmetry.space_group_name_H-M   'P 1'
#
loop_
_entity.id
_entity.type
_entity.pdbx_description
1 polymer ?
#
loop_
_entity_poly.entity_id
_entity_poly.type
_entity_poly.pdbx_seq_one_letter_code
_entity_poly.pdbx_strand_id
1 'polypeptide(L)' 'PEDGFCVAVDYEDIEGKKYSFSAGQYFDVKIEYVDITPEQFAEKMQGFTSNLDGLFKQSRELETDIKKQMAGLIFND' A
#
# COMPACT_ATOMS: atom_id res chain seq x y z
N PRO A 1 -28.00 13.89 0.27
CA PRO A 1 -27.01 12.85 -0.07
C PRO A 1 -25.61 13.47 -0.08
N GLU A 2 -24.69 12.95 0.74
CA GLU A 2 -23.29 13.35 0.65
C GLU A 2 -22.68 12.78 -0.63
N ASP A 3 -21.95 13.63 -1.34
CA ASP A 3 -21.25 13.26 -2.56
C ASP A 3 -20.20 12.17 -2.24
N GLY A 4 -20.27 11.04 -2.94
CA GLY A 4 -19.44 9.87 -2.66
C GLY A 4 -19.95 8.94 -1.55
N PHE A 5 -21.12 9.18 -0.94
CA PHE A 5 -21.72 8.26 0.05
C PHE A 5 -22.65 7.21 -0.59
N CYS A 6 -23.47 7.62 -1.55
CA CYS A 6 -24.37 6.73 -2.28
C CYS A 6 -24.54 7.17 -3.74
N VAL A 7 -24.74 6.21 -4.63
CA VAL A 7 -25.00 6.44 -6.05
C VAL A 7 -26.29 5.74 -6.44
N ALA A 8 -27.21 6.49 -7.06
CA ALA A 8 -28.42 5.93 -7.64
C ALA A 8 -28.10 5.48 -9.06
N VAL A 9 -28.49 4.26 -9.41
CA VAL A 9 -28.28 3.65 -10.72
C VAL A 9 -29.57 3.05 -11.25
N ASP A 10 -29.71 2.98 -12.56
CA ASP A 10 -30.84 2.32 -13.21
C ASP A 10 -30.58 0.82 -13.41
N TYR A 11 -31.58 0.10 -13.92
CA TYR A 11 -31.46 -1.36 -14.10
C TYR A 11 -30.53 -1.69 -15.27
N GLU A 12 -30.49 -0.82 -16.28
CA GLU A 12 -29.63 -0.90 -17.45
C GLU A 12 -28.13 -0.83 -17.07
N ASP A 13 -27.76 0.05 -16.14
CA ASP A 13 -26.41 0.20 -15.59
C ASP A 13 -25.96 -1.06 -14.85
N ILE A 14 -26.86 -1.65 -14.06
CA ILE A 14 -26.60 -2.91 -13.32
C ILE A 14 -26.36 -4.04 -14.30
N GLU A 15 -27.19 -4.16 -15.34
CA GLU A 15 -27.04 -5.16 -16.39
C GLU A 15 -25.71 -4.96 -17.15
N GLY A 16 -25.39 -3.73 -17.55
CA GLY A 16 -24.14 -3.38 -18.22
C GLY A 16 -22.88 -3.68 -17.41
N LYS A 17 -22.98 -3.61 -16.07
CA LYS A 17 -21.89 -3.95 -15.11
C LYS A 17 -21.92 -5.42 -14.68
N LYS A 18 -22.67 -6.27 -15.38
CA LYS A 18 -22.78 -7.72 -15.14
C LYS A 18 -23.34 -8.06 -13.76
N TYR A 19 -24.27 -7.25 -13.27
CA TYR A 19 -24.90 -7.41 -11.95
C TYR A 19 -23.91 -7.36 -10.78
N SER A 20 -22.70 -6.83 -11.01
CA SER A 20 -21.74 -6.58 -9.94
C SER A 20 -22.07 -5.26 -9.27
N PHE A 21 -22.09 -5.23 -7.95
CA PHE A 21 -22.31 -4.05 -7.10
C PHE A 21 -21.01 -3.52 -6.48
N SER A 22 -19.87 -3.87 -7.09
CA SER A 22 -18.57 -3.43 -6.63
C SER A 22 -18.46 -1.90 -6.72
N ALA A 23 -18.16 -1.24 -5.61
CA ALA A 23 -18.13 0.23 -5.52
C ALA A 23 -17.31 0.88 -6.64
N GLY A 24 -16.16 0.31 -7.01
CA GLY A 24 -15.29 0.84 -8.07
C GLY A 24 -15.92 0.88 -9.48
N GLN A 25 -17.08 0.25 -9.70
CA GLN A 25 -17.81 0.34 -10.97
C GLN A 25 -18.87 1.44 -10.97
N TYR A 26 -19.20 2.02 -9.82
CA TYR A 26 -20.28 3.01 -9.69
C TYR A 26 -19.84 4.33 -9.05
N PHE A 27 -18.78 4.28 -8.25
CA PHE A 27 -18.18 5.47 -7.66
C PHE A 27 -17.04 5.92 -8.58
N ASP A 28 -17.14 7.15 -9.07
CA ASP A 28 -16.04 7.79 -9.76
C ASP A 28 -14.86 7.95 -8.79
N VAL A 29 -13.69 7.45 -9.19
CA VAL A 29 -12.45 7.71 -8.48
C VAL A 29 -12.11 9.17 -8.69
N LYS A 30 -12.44 10.02 -7.72
CA LYS A 30 -11.98 11.41 -7.69
C LYS A 30 -10.49 11.39 -7.36
N ILE A 31 -9.66 11.57 -8.38
CA ILE A 31 -8.24 11.80 -8.19
C ILE A 31 -8.08 13.26 -7.80
N GLU A 32 -8.07 13.53 -6.50
CA GLU A 32 -7.72 14.85 -5.98
C GLU A 32 -6.22 15.06 -6.15
N TYR A 33 -5.86 15.93 -7.11
CA TYR A 33 -4.49 16.41 -7.25
C TYR A 33 -4.28 17.53 -6.24
N VAL A 34 -3.55 17.21 -5.16
CA VAL A 34 -3.06 18.23 -4.24
C VAL A 34 -1.72 18.72 -4.77
N ASP A 35 -1.62 20.02 -5.02
CA ASP A 35 -0.35 20.64 -5.37
C ASP A 35 0.63 20.46 -4.20
N ILE A 36 1.70 19.72 -4.46
CA ILE A 36 2.80 19.56 -3.51
C ILE A 36 3.92 20.52 -3.89
N THR A 37 4.39 21.29 -2.92
CA THR A 37 5.58 22.13 -3.12
C THR A 37 6.83 21.26 -3.30
N PRO A 38 7.87 21.74 -4.01
CA PRO A 38 9.14 21.03 -4.12
C PRO A 38 9.73 20.64 -2.75
N GLU A 39 9.55 21.47 -1.73
CA GLU A 39 10.00 21.24 -0.37
C GLU A 39 9.26 20.07 0.29
N GLN A 40 7.93 20.05 0.21
CA GLN A 40 7.12 18.94 0.74
C GLN A 40 7.41 17.62 0.03
N PHE A 41 7.68 17.67 -1.28
CA PHE A 41 8.10 16.47 -2.02
C PHE A 41 9.45 15.96 -1.51
N ALA A 42 10.43 16.84 -1.36
CA ALA A 42 11.75 16.49 -0.86
C ALA A 42 11.69 15.90 0.55
N GLU A 43 10.91 16.50 1.46
CA GLU A 43 10.67 15.99 2.81
C GLU A 43 10.06 14.59 2.79
N LYS A 44 9.01 14.39 1.99
CA LYS A 44 8.35 13.09 1.86
C LYS A 44 9.32 12.03 1.32
N MET A 45 10.14 12.38 0.34
CA MET A 45 11.13 11.45 -0.20
C MET A 45 12.24 11.13 0.78
N GLN A 46 12.70 12.11 1.56
CA GLN A 46 13.66 11.89 2.63
C GLN A 46 13.08 10.96 3.70
N GLY A 47 11.81 11.12 4.07
CA GLY A 47 11.11 10.24 4.99
C GLY A 47 11.05 8.80 4.50
N PHE A 48 10.67 8.58 3.24
CA PHE A 48 10.68 7.25 2.64
C PHE A 48 12.08 6.63 2.56
N THR A 49 13.08 7.41 2.18
CA THR A 49 14.48 6.96 2.11
C THR A 49 14.97 6.51 3.48
N SER A 50 14.74 7.33 4.51
CA SER A 50 15.13 7.02 5.89
C SER A 50 14.45 5.76 6.42
N ASN A 51 13.17 5.56 6.08
CA ASN A 51 12.43 4.35 6.46
C ASN A 51 13.02 3.10 5.79
N LEU A 52 13.29 3.17 4.47
CA LEU A 52 13.92 2.07 3.74
C LEU A 52 15.30 1.71 4.30
N ASP A 53 16.12 2.71 4.61
CA ASP A 53 17.43 2.49 5.23
C ASP A 53 17.31 1.78 6.59
N GLY A 54 16.31 2.16 7.40
CA GLY A 54 16.00 1.48 8.65
C GLY A 54 15.62 0.00 8.44
N LEU A 55 14.75 -0.28 7.48
CA LEU A 55 14.34 -1.65 7.14
C LEU A 55 15.52 -2.49 6.62
N PHE A 56 16.40 -1.91 5.80
CA PHE A 56 17.59 -2.61 5.32
C PHE A 56 18.58 -2.92 6.44
N LYS A 57 18.72 -2.03 7.43
CA LYS A 57 19.54 -2.30 8.61
C LYS A 57 18.97 -3.48 9.40
N GLN A 58 17.68 -3.46 9.71
CA GLN A 58 17.01 -4.56 10.43
C GLN A 58 17.12 -5.89 9.67
N SER A 59 16.96 -5.86 8.35
CA SER A 59 17.10 -7.05 7.50
C SER A 59 18.50 -7.68 7.62
N ARG A 60 19.57 -6.88 7.57
CA ARG A 60 20.95 -7.36 7.71
C ARG A 60 21.25 -7.90 9.10
N GLU A 61 20.71 -7.27 10.14
CA GLU A 61 20.82 -7.74 11.53
C GLU A 61 20.18 -9.14 11.66
N LEU A 62 18.94 -9.27 11.17
CA LEU A 62 18.23 -10.55 11.17
C LEU A 62 18.95 -11.63 10.37
N GLU A 63 19.48 -11.29 9.19
CA GLU A 63 20.27 -12.22 8.36
C GLU A 63 21.51 -12.73 9.12
N THR A 64 22.20 -11.85 9.85
CA THR A 64 23.37 -12.21 10.66
C THR A 64 22.98 -13.15 11.80
N ASP A 65 21.89 -12.86 12.49
CA ASP A 65 21.40 -13.67 13.60
C ASP A 65 20.96 -15.06 13.15
N ILE A 66 20.25 -15.16 12.02
CA ILE A 66 19.86 -16.45 11.44
C ILE A 66 21.10 -17.29 11.12
N LYS A 67 22.11 -16.72 10.45
CA LYS A 67 23.35 -17.44 10.12
C LYS A 67 24.08 -17.92 11.37
N LYS A 68 24.13 -17.09 12.41
CA LYS A 68 24.74 -17.45 13.70
C LYS A 68 24.00 -18.61 14.37
N GLN A 69 22.67 -18.58 14.38
CA GLN A 69 21.85 -19.66 14.95
C GLN A 69 22.02 -20.96 14.16
N MET A 70 22.03 -20.89 12.83
CA MET A 70 22.25 -22.06 11.97
C MET A 70 23.62 -22.70 12.19
N ALA A 71 24.68 -21.90 12.36
CA ALA A 71 26.02 -22.41 12.64
C ALA A 71 26.12 -23.17 13.98
N GLY A 72 25.23 -22.89 14.93
CA GLY A 72 25.16 -23.58 16.21
C GLY A 72 24.35 -24.90 16.19
N LEU A 73 23.70 -25.23 15.07
CA LEU A 73 22.96 -26.48 14.93
C LEU A 73 23.95 -27.63 14.73
N ILE A 74 24.06 -28.50 15.73
CA ILE A 74 24.80 -29.76 15.63
C ILE A 74 23.77 -30.89 15.51
N PHE A 75 23.92 -31.71 14.48
CA PHE A 75 23.15 -32.93 14.34
C PHE A 75 23.78 -34.00 15.23
N ASN A 76 23.04 -34.44 16.26
CA ASN A 76 23.44 -35.59 17.06
C ASN A 76 22.85 -36.85 16.42
N ASP A 77 23.72 -37.75 15.96
CA ASP A 77 23.41 -39.16 15.70
C ASP A 77 23.52 -39.98 17.00
#